data_AF-A0A090RX40-F1
#
_entry.id   AF-A0A090RX40-F1
#
_cell.length_a   1.000
_cell.length_b   1.000
_cell.length_c   1.000
_cell.angle_alpha   90.00
_cell.angle_beta   90.00
_cell.angle_gamma   90.00
#
_symmetry.space_group_name_H-M   'P 1'
#
loop_
_entity.id
_entity.type
_entity.pdbx_description
1 polymer ?
#
loop_
_entity_poly.entity_id
_entity_poly.type
_entity_poly.pdbx_seq_one_letter_code
_entity_poly.pdbx_strand_id
1 'polypeptide(L)'
;MSLSIPTLGAGTFRLKGDDAYNSVKMALEAGYRHIDTAQIYGNEKEVGQAIADSGIARDELFVTTKIWMDKLGKDSFIPSLMRV
;
A
#
# COMPACT_ATOMS: atom_id res chain seq x y z
N MET A 1 -23.03 -2.10 2.09
CA MET A 1 -21.94 -2.33 1.10
C MET A 1 -21.06 -3.43 1.65
N SER A 2 -20.94 -4.56 0.96
CA SER A 2 -19.97 -5.59 1.34
C SER A 2 -18.58 -5.11 0.92
N LEU A 3 -17.64 -5.02 1.87
CA LEU A 3 -16.23 -4.94 1.51
C LEU A 3 -15.85 -6.27 0.85
N SER A 4 -15.51 -6.23 -0.44
CA SER A 4 -14.95 -7.39 -1.15
C SER A 4 -13.46 -7.15 -1.36
N ILE A 5 -12.64 -8.03 -0.81
CA ILE A 5 -11.19 -8.02 -1.06
C ILE A 5 -10.94 -8.76 -2.38
N PRO A 6 -10.22 -8.17 -3.35
CA PRO A 6 -9.80 -8.88 -4.55
C PRO A 6 -8.98 -10.13 -4.19
N THR A 7 -9.19 -11.23 -4.92
CA THR A 7 -8.55 -12.53 -4.61
C THR A 7 -7.04 -12.51 -4.82
N LEU A 8 -6.54 -11.60 -5.66
CA LEU A 8 -5.11 -11.43 -5.95
C LEU A 8 -4.69 -10.01 -5.57
N GLY A 9 -3.60 -9.94 -4.80
CA GLY A 9 -2.96 -8.69 -4.39
C GLY A 9 -1.47 -8.66 -4.69
N ALA A 10 -0.95 -7.48 -5.00
CA ALA A 10 0.48 -7.24 -5.21
C ALA A 10 1.15 -6.87 -3.89
N GLY A 11 2.02 -7.74 -3.39
CA GLY A 11 2.77 -7.52 -2.15
C GLY A 11 4.10 -6.81 -2.39
N THR A 12 4.44 -5.87 -1.51
CA THR A 12 5.64 -5.01 -1.68
C THR A 12 6.77 -5.32 -0.70
N PHE A 13 6.67 -6.40 0.07
CA PHE A 13 7.74 -6.80 1.00
C PHE A 13 9.08 -7.01 0.27
N ARG A 14 10.16 -6.48 0.85
CA ARG A 14 11.54 -6.48 0.33
C ARG A 14 11.82 -5.58 -0.87
N LEU A 15 10.81 -4.96 -1.49
CA LEU A 15 11.02 -3.98 -2.55
C LEU A 15 11.44 -2.63 -1.96
N LYS A 16 12.34 -1.92 -2.66
CA LYS A 16 12.91 -0.65 -2.19
C LYS A 16 12.98 0.36 -3.33
N GLY A 17 12.77 1.64 -3.02
CA GLY A 17 12.90 2.73 -4.00
C GLY A 17 12.14 2.45 -5.28
N ASP A 18 12.82 2.62 -6.42
CA ASP A 18 12.23 2.45 -7.75
C ASP A 18 11.64 1.05 -7.99
N ASP A 19 12.17 -0.01 -7.35
CA ASP A 19 11.61 -1.36 -7.49
C ASP A 19 10.20 -1.44 -6.90
N ALA A 20 9.95 -0.76 -5.77
CA ALA A 20 8.63 -0.73 -5.15
C ALA A 20 7.63 0.05 -6.03
N TYR A 21 8.04 1.22 -6.52
CA TYR A 21 7.23 2.03 -7.43
C TYR A 21 6.91 1.27 -8.73
N ASN A 22 7.93 0.76 -9.43
CA ASN A 22 7.77 0.08 -10.70
C ASN A 22 6.96 -1.21 -10.57
N SER A 23 7.14 -1.96 -9.48
CA SER A 23 6.34 -3.17 -9.22
C SER A 23 4.86 -2.86 -9.06
N VAL A 24 4.50 -1.83 -8.27
CA VAL A 24 3.10 -1.42 -8.10
C VAL A 24 2.52 -0.90 -9.41
N LYS A 25 3.28 -0.05 -10.14
CA LYS A 25 2.87 0.45 -11.46
C LYS A 25 2.54 -0.70 -12.42
N MET A 26 3.46 -1.65 -12.59
CA MET A 26 3.27 -2.81 -13.46
C MET A 26 2.09 -3.68 -13.00
N ALA A 27 1.89 -3.86 -11.70
CA ALA A 27 0.75 -4.60 -11.17
C ALA A 27 -0.58 -3.91 -11.54
N LEU A 28 -0.68 -2.60 -11.37
CA LEU A 28 -1.86 -1.82 -11.73
C LEU A 28 -2.14 -1.86 -13.24
N GLU A 29 -1.10 -1.76 -14.08
CA GLU A 29 -1.16 -1.93 -15.55
C GLU A 29 -1.60 -3.33 -15.95
N ALA A 30 -1.19 -4.36 -15.20
CA ALA A 30 -1.61 -5.75 -15.40
C ALA A 30 -3.04 -6.05 -14.89
N GLY A 31 -3.72 -5.08 -14.28
CA GLY A 31 -5.10 -5.21 -13.83
C GLY A 31 -5.29 -5.56 -12.35
N TYR A 32 -4.23 -5.54 -11.54
CA TYR A 32 -4.39 -5.70 -10.09
C TYR A 32 -5.20 -4.53 -9.51
N ARG A 33 -6.01 -4.84 -8.50
CA ARG A 33 -6.80 -3.87 -7.73
C ARG A 33 -6.61 -4.00 -6.23
N HIS A 34 -5.69 -4.87 -5.79
CA HIS A 34 -5.29 -5.00 -4.39
C HIS A 34 -3.78 -4.81 -4.27
N ILE A 35 -3.35 -3.82 -3.48
CA ILE A 35 -1.95 -3.54 -3.16
C ILE A 35 -1.73 -3.74 -1.65
N ASP A 36 -0.69 -4.50 -1.29
CA ASP A 36 -0.30 -4.79 0.09
C ASP A 36 1.08 -4.21 0.41
N THR A 37 1.12 -3.32 1.41
CA THR A 37 2.33 -2.70 1.97
C THR A 37 2.35 -2.78 3.50
N ALA A 38 3.16 -1.96 4.17
CA ALA A 38 4.00 -2.26 5.32
C ALA A 38 4.69 -0.99 5.83
N GLN A 39 4.30 -0.42 6.98
CA GLN A 39 5.14 0.62 7.62
C GLN A 39 6.60 0.16 7.77
N ILE A 40 6.80 -1.09 8.19
CA ILE A 40 8.14 -1.68 8.35
C ILE A 40 8.85 -1.97 7.01
N TYR A 41 8.13 -2.00 5.89
CA TYR A 41 8.74 -2.21 4.58
C TYR A 41 9.47 -0.94 4.13
N GLY A 42 9.09 0.23 4.67
CA GLY A 42 9.74 1.50 4.40
C GLY A 42 9.56 1.98 2.96
N ASN A 43 8.49 1.55 2.29
CA ASN A 43 8.22 1.84 0.88
C ASN A 43 6.82 2.38 0.60
N GLU A 44 6.08 2.80 1.65
CA GLU A 44 4.71 3.33 1.50
C GLU A 44 4.66 4.58 0.63
N LYS A 45 5.70 5.41 0.64
CA LYS A 45 5.80 6.61 -0.20
C LYS A 45 5.83 6.25 -1.69
N GLU A 46 6.66 5.27 -2.06
CA GLU A 46 6.79 4.80 -3.45
C GLU A 46 5.50 4.10 -3.92
N VAL A 47 4.86 3.34 -3.04
CA VAL A 47 3.54 2.73 -3.30
C VAL A 47 2.47 3.79 -3.53
N GLY A 48 2.41 4.81 -2.66
CA GLY A 48 1.46 5.92 -2.77
C GLY A 48 1.66 6.72 -4.06
N GLN A 49 2.91 6.96 -4.46
CA GLN A 49 3.25 7.63 -5.72
C GLN A 49 2.77 6.81 -6.92
N ALA A 50 3.05 5.50 -6.97
CA ALA A 50 2.59 4.64 -8.06
C ALA A 50 1.06 4.57 -8.17
N ILE A 51 0.35 4.58 -7.04
CA ILE A 51 -1.11 4.64 -7.00
C ILE A 51 -1.60 5.98 -7.56
N ALA A 52 -1.02 7.10 -7.11
CA ALA A 52 -1.41 8.44 -7.58
C ALA A 52 -1.19 8.60 -9.10
N ASP A 53 -0.04 8.14 -9.60
CA ASP A 53 0.33 8.25 -11.02
C ASP A 53 -0.47 7.29 -11.92
N SER A 54 -1.12 6.26 -11.35
CA SER A 54 -1.93 5.31 -12.13
C SER A 54 -3.20 5.91 -12.72
N GLY A 55 -3.71 7.01 -12.13
CA GLY A 55 -4.99 7.60 -12.51
C GLY A 55 -6.23 6.73 -12.21
N ILE A 56 -6.07 5.58 -11.53
CA ILE A 56 -7.18 4.71 -11.15
C ILE A 56 -7.97 5.36 -10.00
N ALA A 57 -9.31 5.33 -10.09
CA ALA A 57 -10.17 5.88 -9.05
C ALA A 57 -9.93 5.16 -7.70
N ARG A 58 -9.91 5.93 -6.60
CA ARG A 58 -9.55 5.39 -5.29
C ARG A 58 -10.49 4.27 -4.84
N ASP A 59 -11.77 4.35 -5.17
CA ASP A 59 -12.80 3.36 -4.83
C ASP A 59 -12.67 2.05 -5.62
N GLU A 60 -11.89 2.02 -6.70
CA GLU A 60 -11.52 0.79 -7.41
C GLU A 60 -10.36 0.03 -6.76
N LEU A 61 -9.66 0.65 -5.79
CA LEU A 61 -8.46 0.08 -5.17
C LEU A 61 -8.70 -0.42 -3.76
N PHE A 62 -8.22 -1.63 -3.49
CA PHE A 62 -8.04 -2.18 -2.16
C PHE A 62 -6.59 -1.99 -1.73
N VAL A 63 -6.33 -1.16 -0.72
CA VAL A 63 -4.96 -0.89 -0.25
C VAL A 63 -4.85 -1.36 1.19
N THR A 64 -3.86 -2.21 1.46
CA THR A 64 -3.56 -2.72 2.80
C THR A 64 -2.22 -2.18 3.27
N THR A 65 -2.18 -1.62 4.48
CA THR A 65 -0.93 -1.41 5.22
C THR A 65 -1.05 -1.99 6.61
N LYS A 66 0.07 -2.08 7.34
CA LYS A 66 0.18 -2.76 8.63
C LYS A 66 0.96 -1.85 9.59
N ILE A 67 0.36 -1.58 10.74
CA ILE A 67 1.02 -0.86 11.84
C ILE A 67 2.16 -1.72 12.39
N TRP A 68 3.35 -1.14 12.52
CA TRP A 68 4.48 -1.87 13.07
C TRP A 68 4.43 -1.95 14.59
N MET A 69 5.06 -2.99 15.14
CA MET A 69 4.98 -3.36 16.55
C MET A 69 5.43 -2.23 17.51
N ASP A 70 6.36 -1.37 17.08
CA ASP A 70 6.83 -0.24 17.88
C ASP A 70 5.84 0.94 17.94
N LYS A 71 4.73 0.87 17.18
CA LYS A 71 3.66 1.88 17.12
C LYS A 71 2.35 1.44 17.77
N LEU A 72 2.32 0.32 18.50
CA LEU A 72 1.10 -0.17 19.14
C LEU A 72 0.73 0.55 20.45
N GLY A 73 1.53 1.52 20.89
CA GLY A 73 1.28 2.32 22.09
C GLY A 73 0.19 3.37 21.88
N LYS A 74 -0.50 3.75 22.97
CA LYS A 74 -1.59 4.74 22.97
C LYS A 74 -1.19 6.05 22.28
N ASP A 75 0.03 6.53 22.55
CA ASP A 75 0.53 7.80 22.03
C ASP A 75 1.17 7.68 20.64
N SER A 76 1.41 6.46 20.14
CA SER A 76 2.11 6.23 18.88
C SER A 76 1.23 5.66 17.76
N PHE A 77 0.12 4.99 18.10
CA PHE A 77 -0.75 4.29 17.14
C PHE A 77 -1.39 5.24 16.13
N ILE A 78 -2.25 6.16 16.59
CA ILE A 78 -2.92 7.13 15.70
C ILE A 78 -1.91 7.98 14.93
N PRO A 79 -0.87 8.56 15.56
CA PRO A 79 0.15 9.29 14.81
C PRO A 79 0.88 8.44 13.78
N SER A 80 0.97 7.12 13.90
CA SER A 80 1.60 6.27 12.88
C SER A 80 0.70 6.09 11.64
N LEU A 81 -0.62 6.06 11.82
CA LEU A 81 -1.59 5.95 10.72
C LEU A 81 -1.66 7.21 9.86
N MET A 82 -1.42 8.38 10.44
CA MET A 82 -1.59 9.67 9.76
C MET A 82 -0.38 10.11 8.91
N ARG A 83 0.67 9.28 8.81
CA ARG A 83 1.91 9.59 8.07
C ARG A 83 1.94 9.05 6.65
N VAL A 84 0.94 8.23 6.30
CA VAL A 84 0.85 7.49 5.05
C VAL A 84 0.03 8.27 4.03
#